data_AF-A0A349FHA3-F1
#
_entry.id   AF-A0A349FHA3-F1
#
_cell.length_a   1.000
_cell.length_b   1.000
_cell.length_c   1.000
_cell.angle_alpha   90.00
_cell.angle_beta   90.00
_cell.angle_gamma   90.00
#
_symmetry.space_group_name_H-M   'P 1'
#
loop_
_entity.id
_entity.type
_entity.pdbx_description
1 polymer ?
#
loop_
_entity_poly.entity_id
_entity_poly.type
_entity_poly.pdbx_seq_one_letter_code
_entity_poly.pdbx_strand_id
1 'polypeptide(L)'
;ATDTGLATGKGKGLAGVDVMQVKDYFNYSSDVFVVTEATYAQKKDQLLAFLAGYKDSVQWMLANPEEAAQRAVKHAIDGKDQAHNLNIIELRNASSLPLSGDVSELGLLDLDNLQRAADMYYELGLISQKLDLSQAVNQNHVLAK
;
A
#
# COMPACT_ATOMS: atom_id res chain seq x y z
N ALA A 1 2.33 -1.47 -6.55
CA ALA A 1 1.35 -1.27 -7.65
C ALA A 1 1.71 -1.97 -8.99
N THR A 2 2.96 -2.39 -9.21
CA THR A 2 3.40 -2.92 -10.52
C THR A 2 2.94 -4.36 -10.81
N ASP A 3 2.87 -5.21 -9.79
CA ASP A 3 2.52 -6.63 -9.95
C ASP A 3 1.08 -6.85 -10.41
N THR A 4 0.15 -6.01 -9.93
CA THR A 4 -1.25 -6.05 -10.35
C THR A 4 -1.41 -5.70 -11.83
N GLY A 5 -0.63 -4.73 -12.33
CA GLY A 5 -0.62 -4.37 -13.75
C GLY A 5 -0.03 -5.49 -14.62
N LEU A 6 1.06 -6.12 -14.17
CA LEU A 6 1.66 -7.27 -14.84
C LEU A 6 0.69 -8.47 -14.87
N ALA A 7 -0.01 -8.74 -13.78
CA ALA A 7 -1.01 -9.79 -13.69
C ALA A 7 -2.17 -9.57 -14.68
N THR A 8 -2.69 -8.33 -14.77
CA THR A 8 -3.69 -7.97 -15.78
C THR A 8 -3.14 -8.12 -17.20
N GLY A 9 -1.90 -7.68 -17.45
CA GLY A 9 -1.26 -7.82 -18.76
C GLY A 9 -1.14 -9.29 -19.20
N LYS A 10 -0.64 -10.16 -18.31
CA LYS A 10 -0.53 -11.60 -18.55
C LYS A 10 -1.90 -12.24 -18.82
N GLY A 11 -2.92 -11.87 -18.04
CA GLY A 11 -4.30 -12.31 -18.26
C GLY A 11 -4.87 -11.91 -19.63
N LYS A 12 -4.34 -10.85 -20.25
CA LYS A 12 -4.69 -10.37 -21.60
C LYS A 12 -3.74 -10.87 -22.70
N GLY A 13 -2.87 -11.85 -22.39
CA GLY A 13 -1.99 -12.48 -23.37
C GLY A 13 -0.59 -11.86 -23.49
N LEU A 14 -0.18 -10.99 -22.56
CA LEU A 14 1.21 -10.54 -22.49
C LEU A 14 2.14 -11.73 -22.21
N ALA A 15 3.05 -12.02 -23.14
CA ALA A 15 4.02 -13.10 -23.04
C ALA A 15 5.43 -12.61 -23.40
N GLY A 16 6.45 -13.34 -22.95
CA GLY A 16 7.85 -13.07 -23.30
C GLY A 16 8.40 -11.75 -22.74
N VAL A 17 7.96 -11.34 -21.55
CA VAL A 17 8.48 -10.14 -20.88
C VAL A 17 9.53 -10.49 -19.84
N ASP A 18 10.63 -9.74 -19.88
CA ASP A 18 11.62 -9.75 -18.80
C ASP A 18 11.10 -8.92 -17.63
N VAL A 19 11.08 -9.52 -16.44
CA VAL A 19 10.54 -8.88 -15.24
C VAL A 19 11.69 -8.52 -14.31
N MET A 20 11.90 -7.21 -14.14
CA MET A 20 12.73 -6.69 -13.06
C MET A 20 11.87 -6.45 -11.83
N GLN A 21 12.13 -7.23 -10.78
CA GLN A 21 11.41 -7.12 -9.51
C GLN A 21 11.92 -5.91 -8.75
N VAL A 22 11.12 -4.83 -8.70
CA VAL A 22 11.51 -3.59 -8.01
C VAL A 22 11.82 -3.85 -6.54
N LYS A 23 11.07 -4.73 -5.87
CA LYS A 23 11.30 -5.12 -4.47
C LYS A 23 12.69 -5.71 -4.20
N ASP A 24 13.41 -6.17 -5.22
CA ASP A 24 14.76 -6.72 -5.04
C ASP A 24 15.84 -5.61 -5.04
N TYR A 25 15.47 -4.36 -5.35
CA TYR A 25 16.38 -3.20 -5.43
C TYR A 25 15.87 -1.97 -4.65
N PHE A 26 14.56 -1.73 -4.67
CA PHE A 26 13.86 -0.60 -4.09
C PHE A 26 12.60 -1.09 -3.36
N ASN A 27 12.78 -1.60 -2.14
CA ASN A 27 11.70 -2.13 -1.32
C ASN A 27 11.28 -1.12 -0.23
N TYR A 28 10.57 -0.08 -0.63
CA TYR A 28 9.98 0.90 0.29
C TYR A 28 8.47 1.02 0.13
N SER A 29 7.79 1.43 1.20
CA SER A 29 6.35 1.65 1.18
C SER A 29 5.99 2.72 0.16
N SER A 30 5.27 2.36 -0.91
CA SER A 30 4.93 3.27 -2.01
C SER A 30 3.54 3.88 -1.91
N ASP A 31 2.60 3.15 -1.31
CA ASP A 31 1.19 3.53 -1.27
C ASP A 31 0.88 4.08 0.13
N VAL A 32 0.73 5.40 0.26
CA VAL A 32 0.48 6.09 1.54
C VAL A 32 -0.72 7.02 1.44
N PHE A 33 -1.44 7.20 2.56
CA PHE A 33 -2.43 8.27 2.68
C PHE A 33 -1.74 9.57 3.08
N VAL A 34 -2.00 10.63 2.31
CA VAL A 34 -1.43 11.96 2.55
C VAL A 34 -2.55 12.96 2.73
N VAL A 35 -2.42 13.82 3.75
CA VAL A 35 -3.33 14.94 4.01
C VAL A 35 -2.53 16.21 4.24
N THR A 36 -3.15 17.36 4.06
CA THR A 36 -2.54 18.62 4.47
C THR A 36 -2.54 18.75 5.99
N GLU A 37 -1.58 19.49 6.56
CA GLU A 37 -1.53 19.80 7.99
C GLU A 37 -2.84 20.45 8.47
N ALA A 38 -3.38 21.38 7.69
CA ALA A 38 -4.66 22.03 8.00
C ALA A 38 -5.82 21.03 8.09
N THR A 39 -5.88 20.05 7.19
CA THR A 39 -6.90 18.99 7.22
C THR A 39 -6.71 18.09 8.42
N TYR A 40 -5.46 17.72 8.72
CA TYR A 40 -5.14 16.92 9.89
C TYR A 40 -5.54 17.61 11.19
N ALA A 41 -5.23 18.90 11.35
CA ALA A 41 -5.61 19.67 12.53
C ALA A 41 -7.13 19.80 12.71
N GLN A 42 -7.87 19.95 11.61
CA GLN A 42 -9.33 20.16 11.64
C GLN A 42 -10.14 18.87 11.75
N LYS A 43 -9.62 17.75 11.21
CA LYS A 43 -10.38 16.51 11.04
C LYS A 43 -9.70 15.30 11.66
N LYS A 44 -8.86 15.52 12.67
CA LYS A 44 -8.02 14.47 13.27
C LYS A 44 -8.81 13.21 13.60
N ASP A 45 -9.91 13.34 14.35
CA ASP A 45 -10.68 12.18 14.80
C ASP A 45 -11.34 11.43 13.64
N GLN A 46 -11.82 12.14 12.62
CA GLN A 46 -12.37 11.50 11.42
C GLN A 46 -11.30 10.76 10.62
N LEU A 47 -10.08 11.31 10.54
CA LEU A 47 -8.96 10.64 9.87
C LEU A 47 -8.53 9.38 10.63
N LEU A 48 -8.49 9.43 11.97
CA LEU A 48 -8.20 8.24 12.79
C LEU A 48 -9.27 7.16 12.61
N ALA A 49 -10.55 7.55 12.63
CA ALA A 49 -11.65 6.62 12.37
C ALA A 49 -11.59 6.02 10.95
N PHE A 50 -11.21 6.82 9.95
CA PHE A 50 -10.98 6.33 8.59
C PHE A 50 -9.85 5.29 8.54
N LEU A 51 -8.71 5.58 9.18
CA LEU A 51 -7.57 4.65 9.21
C LEU A 51 -7.92 3.34 9.92
N ALA A 52 -8.66 3.39 11.03
CA ALA A 52 -9.16 2.20 11.72
C ALA A 52 -10.08 1.37 10.81
N GLY A 53 -11.09 2.00 10.19
CA GLY A 53 -11.99 1.31 9.27
C GLY A 53 -11.27 0.76 8.03
N TYR A 54 -10.24 1.46 7.54
CA TYR A 54 -9.42 0.96 6.44
C TYR A 54 -8.61 -0.27 6.86
N LYS A 55 -7.97 -0.25 8.04
CA LYS A 55 -7.26 -1.41 8.61
C LYS A 55 -8.18 -2.60 8.77
N ASP A 56 -9.38 -2.41 9.32
CA ASP A 56 -10.40 -3.45 9.46
C ASP A 56 -10.78 -4.04 8.10
N SER A 57 -10.94 -3.19 7.08
CA SER A 57 -11.25 -3.64 5.72
C SER A 57 -10.14 -4.50 5.11
N VAL A 58 -8.87 -4.14 5.34
CA VAL A 58 -7.71 -4.91 4.87
C VAL A 58 -7.61 -6.24 5.62
N GLN A 59 -7.79 -6.23 6.93
CA GLN A 59 -7.84 -7.45 7.75
C GLN A 59 -8.96 -8.39 7.28
N TRP A 60 -10.15 -7.84 6.99
CA TRP A 60 -11.26 -8.62 6.45
C TRP A 60 -10.94 -9.20 5.06
N MET A 61 -10.31 -8.43 4.17
CA MET A 61 -9.90 -8.92 2.83
C MET A 61 -8.81 -10.00 2.91
N LEU A 62 -7.91 -9.92 3.89
CA LEU A 62 -6.93 -10.98 4.17
C LEU A 62 -7.60 -12.29 4.59
N ALA A 63 -8.63 -12.20 5.43
CA ALA A 63 -9.36 -13.37 5.91
C ALA A 63 -10.39 -13.93 4.91
N ASN A 64 -10.91 -13.09 4.00
CA ASN A 64 -12.02 -13.44 3.11
C ASN A 64 -11.75 -13.05 1.63
N PRO A 65 -10.64 -13.49 1.01
CA PRO A 65 -10.23 -13.03 -0.31
C PRO A 65 -11.24 -13.38 -1.43
N GLU A 66 -11.90 -14.54 -1.35
CA GLU A 66 -12.92 -14.95 -2.32
C GLU A 66 -14.17 -14.07 -2.28
N GLU A 67 -14.67 -13.77 -1.07
CA GLU A 67 -15.82 -12.89 -0.89
C GLU A 67 -15.48 -11.46 -1.32
N ALA A 68 -14.27 -10.99 -0.99
CA ALA A 68 -13.76 -9.70 -1.45
C ALA A 68 -13.73 -9.64 -3.00
N ALA A 69 -13.27 -10.69 -3.67
CA ALA A 69 -13.24 -10.78 -5.13
C ALA A 69 -14.64 -10.76 -5.75
N GLN A 70 -15.60 -11.44 -5.13
CA GLN A 70 -17.00 -11.42 -5.56
C GLN A 70 -17.61 -10.01 -5.42
N ARG A 71 -17.37 -9.33 -4.29
CA ARG A 71 -17.84 -7.96 -4.05
C ARG A 71 -17.20 -6.97 -5.03
N ALA A 72 -15.94 -7.15 -5.37
CA ALA A 72 -15.23 -6.31 -6.34
C ALA A 72 -15.91 -6.30 -7.72
N VAL A 73 -16.61 -7.38 -8.13
CA VAL A 73 -17.41 -7.39 -9.38
C VAL A 73 -18.45 -6.29 -9.43
N LYS A 74 -19.06 -5.98 -8.29
CA LYS A 74 -20.10 -4.96 -8.19
C LYS A 74 -19.54 -3.56 -7.98
N HIS A 75 -18.45 -3.44 -7.23
CA HIS A 75 -18.00 -2.16 -6.67
C HIS A 75 -16.71 -1.61 -7.28
N ALA A 76 -15.84 -2.46 -7.83
CA ALA A 76 -14.62 -2.02 -8.49
C ALA A 76 -14.94 -1.56 -9.92
N ILE A 77 -14.25 -0.48 -10.34
CA ILE A 77 -14.43 0.11 -11.67
C ILE A 77 -14.12 -0.93 -12.76
N ASP A 78 -12.96 -1.59 -12.65
CA ASP A 78 -12.45 -2.53 -13.65
C ASP A 78 -12.58 -4.01 -13.24
N GLY A 79 -13.18 -4.31 -12.08
CA GLY A 79 -13.18 -5.65 -11.50
C GLY A 79 -14.22 -6.60 -12.08
N LYS A 80 -14.42 -6.70 -13.39
CA LYS A 80 -15.55 -7.44 -13.98
C LYS A 80 -15.43 -8.96 -13.92
N ASP A 81 -14.23 -9.49 -13.69
CA ASP A 81 -13.96 -10.92 -13.62
C ASP A 81 -13.52 -11.32 -12.21
N GLN A 82 -14.26 -12.23 -11.58
CA GLN A 82 -14.02 -12.62 -10.18
C GLN A 82 -12.69 -13.34 -10.00
N ALA A 83 -12.29 -14.21 -10.94
CA ALA A 83 -11.02 -14.94 -10.85
C ALA A 83 -9.82 -13.98 -10.96
N HIS A 84 -9.91 -13.01 -11.86
CA HIS A 84 -8.93 -11.94 -11.96
C HIS A 84 -8.88 -11.11 -10.69
N ASN A 85 -10.04 -10.70 -10.14
CA ASN A 85 -10.09 -9.95 -8.89
C ASN A 85 -9.45 -10.69 -7.74
N LEU A 86 -9.68 -12.01 -7.63
CA LEU A 86 -9.08 -12.84 -6.60
C LEU A 86 -7.55 -12.78 -6.67
N ASN A 87 -6.99 -13.00 -7.86
CA ASN A 87 -5.54 -12.90 -8.08
C ASN A 87 -4.99 -11.49 -7.71
N ILE A 88 -5.71 -10.43 -8.08
CA ILE A 88 -5.33 -9.06 -7.72
C ILE A 88 -5.38 -8.83 -6.21
N ILE A 89 -6.41 -9.32 -5.53
CA ILE A 89 -6.58 -9.21 -4.08
C ILE A 89 -5.48 -9.99 -3.36
N GLU A 90 -5.15 -11.20 -3.79
CA GLU A 90 -4.05 -11.99 -3.22
C GLU A 90 -2.70 -11.27 -3.34
N LEU A 91 -2.41 -10.67 -4.50
CA LEU A 91 -1.20 -9.86 -4.70
C LEU A 91 -1.17 -8.64 -3.77
N ARG A 92 -2.31 -7.93 -3.64
CA ARG A 92 -2.41 -6.75 -2.77
C ARG A 92 -2.28 -7.13 -1.29
N ASN A 93 -2.93 -8.21 -0.88
CA ASN A 93 -2.85 -8.78 0.45
C ASN A 93 -1.40 -9.13 0.81
N ALA A 94 -0.70 -9.87 -0.06
CA ALA A 94 0.70 -10.23 0.14
C ALA A 94 1.60 -8.99 0.28
N SER A 95 1.36 -7.94 -0.52
CA SER A 95 2.13 -6.69 -0.44
C SER A 95 1.82 -5.82 0.78
N SER A 96 0.71 -6.08 1.47
CA SER A 96 0.24 -5.30 2.63
C SER A 96 0.68 -5.89 3.97
N LEU A 97 1.24 -7.10 3.98
CA LEU A 97 1.67 -7.75 5.21
C LEU A 97 2.83 -6.98 5.88
N PRO A 98 2.79 -6.78 7.21
CA PRO A 98 3.90 -6.18 7.93
C PRO A 98 5.17 -7.01 7.82
N LEU A 99 6.33 -6.35 7.88
CA LEU A 99 7.63 -7.03 7.82
C LEU A 99 7.83 -8.04 8.95
N SER A 100 7.22 -7.78 10.12
CA SER A 100 7.21 -8.69 11.27
C SER A 100 6.38 -9.96 11.05
N GLY A 101 5.44 -9.94 10.09
CA GLY A 101 4.41 -10.95 9.92
C GLY A 101 3.25 -10.85 10.91
N ASP A 102 3.29 -9.93 11.88
CA ASP A 102 2.18 -9.72 12.82
C ASP A 102 1.10 -8.83 12.18
N VAL A 103 -0.05 -9.42 11.87
CA VAL A 103 -1.22 -8.73 11.31
C VAL A 103 -1.73 -7.58 12.20
N SER A 104 -1.41 -7.58 13.49
CA SER A 104 -1.73 -6.48 14.40
C SER A 104 -1.01 -5.18 14.03
N GLU A 105 0.12 -5.29 13.33
CA GLU A 105 0.97 -4.19 12.86
C GLU A 105 0.57 -3.66 11.49
N LEU A 106 -0.55 -4.12 10.91
CA LEU A 106 -1.05 -3.60 9.64
C LEU A 106 -1.17 -2.07 9.65
N GLY A 107 -0.63 -1.47 8.58
CA GLY A 107 -0.58 -0.03 8.38
C GLY A 107 0.68 0.65 8.93
N LEU A 108 1.49 -0.04 9.74
CA LEU A 108 2.75 0.53 10.23
C LEU A 108 3.68 0.81 9.05
N LEU A 109 4.21 2.04 9.02
CA LEU A 109 5.21 2.44 8.06
C LEU A 109 6.60 2.28 8.67
N ASP A 110 7.51 1.63 7.95
CA ASP A 110 8.93 1.58 8.27
C ASP A 110 9.56 2.93 7.91
N LEU A 111 9.63 3.84 8.90
CA LEU A 111 10.16 5.19 8.71
C LEU A 111 11.63 5.19 8.31
N ASP A 112 12.44 4.26 8.85
CA ASP A 112 13.86 4.16 8.51
C ASP A 112 14.01 3.77 7.03
N ASN A 113 13.17 2.87 6.55
CA ASN A 113 13.12 2.48 5.15
C ASN A 113 12.68 3.64 4.24
N LEU A 114 11.65 4.38 4.62
CA LEU A 114 11.22 5.57 3.90
C LEU A 114 12.31 6.64 3.87
N GLN A 115 13.01 6.86 4.98
CA GLN A 115 14.10 7.84 5.06
C GLN A 115 15.25 7.47 4.12
N ARG A 116 15.64 6.18 4.08
CA ARG A 116 16.64 5.70 3.11
C ARG A 116 16.22 5.94 1.65
N ALA A 117 14.93 5.81 1.35
CA ALA A 117 14.42 6.11 0.02
C ALA A 117 14.55 7.61 -0.32
N ALA A 118 14.21 8.51 0.62
CA ALA A 118 14.40 9.94 0.45
C ALA A 118 15.88 10.34 0.31
N ASP A 119 16.77 9.72 1.09
CA ASP A 119 18.21 9.95 1.00
C ASP A 119 18.77 9.50 -0.36
N MET A 120 18.35 8.34 -0.86
CA MET A 120 18.71 7.85 -2.19
C MET A 120 18.26 8.83 -3.29
N TYR A 121 17.07 9.41 -3.17
CA TYR A 121 16.60 10.41 -4.13
C TYR A 121 17.48 11.66 -4.15
N TYR A 122 17.99 12.08 -2.98
CA TYR A 122 18.94 13.18 -2.88
C TYR A 122 20.30 12.82 -3.49
N GLU A 123 20.83 11.63 -3.17
CA GLU A 123 22.12 11.13 -3.69
C GLU A 123 22.12 11.00 -5.22
N LEU A 124 21.00 10.60 -5.81
CA LEU A 124 20.80 10.53 -7.25
C LEU A 124 20.53 11.89 -7.91
N GLY A 125 20.42 12.97 -7.12
CA GLY A 125 20.12 14.32 -7.61
C GLY A 125 18.69 14.53 -8.10
N LEU A 126 17.76 13.64 -7.73
CA LEU A 126 16.33 13.76 -8.06
C LEU A 126 15.62 14.84 -7.22
N ILE A 127 16.16 15.12 -6.03
CA ILE A 127 15.75 16.23 -5.16
C ILE A 127 16.96 17.06 -4.75
N SER A 128 16.77 18.35 -4.55
CA SER A 128 17.85 19.31 -4.28
C SER A 128 18.17 19.48 -2.79
N GLN A 129 17.33 18.94 -1.91
CA GLN A 129 17.47 19.08 -0.45
C GLN A 129 17.19 17.74 0.22
N LYS A 130 17.92 17.47 1.31
CA LYS A 130 17.62 16.34 2.18
C LYS A 130 16.28 16.59 2.88
N LEU A 131 15.49 15.54 3.02
CA LEU A 131 14.22 15.56 3.73
C LEU A 131 14.40 14.87 5.08
N ASP A 132 13.74 15.40 6.11
CA ASP A 132 13.54 14.68 7.37
C ASP A 132 12.09 14.15 7.39
N LEU A 133 11.93 12.87 7.06
CA LEU A 133 10.59 12.28 6.98
C LEU A 133 9.93 12.13 8.35
N SER A 134 10.67 12.22 9.46
CA SER A 134 10.07 12.21 10.80
C SER A 134 9.15 13.42 11.04
N GLN A 135 9.36 14.52 10.29
CA GLN A 135 8.50 15.70 10.35
C GLN A 135 7.21 15.54 9.54
N ALA A 136 7.20 14.65 8.54
CA ALA A 136 6.09 14.49 7.60
C ALA A 136 5.25 13.24 7.87
N VAL A 137 5.84 12.20 8.48
CA VAL A 137 5.19 10.92 8.73
C VAL A 137 4.81 10.81 10.21
N ASN A 138 3.52 10.76 10.48
CA ASN A 138 3.02 10.56 11.85
C ASN A 138 2.77 9.07 12.14
N GLN A 139 3.71 8.43 12.86
CA GLN A 139 3.59 7.02 13.25
C GLN A 139 2.71 6.79 14.49
N ASN A 140 2.40 7.84 15.28
CA ASN A 140 1.74 7.71 16.58
C ASN A 140 0.26 7.28 16.51
N HIS A 141 -0.30 7.22 15.30
CA HIS A 141 -1.73 7.08 15.08
C HIS A 141 -2.16 5.79 14.40
N VAL A 142 -1.20 5.00 13.92
CA VAL A 142 -1.46 3.71 13.26
C VAL A 142 -1.70 2.59 14.28
N LEU A 143 -1.23 2.77 15.53
CA LEU A 143 -1.33 1.80 16.63
C LEU A 143 -2.40 2.13 17.67
N ALA A 144 -3.15 3.23 17.49
CA ALA A 144 -4.20 3.58 18.43
C ALA A 144 -5.31 2.52 18.38
N LYS A 145 -5.39 1.74 19.46
CA LYS A 145 -6.45 0.76 19.74
C LYS A 145 -7.80 1.43 19.89
#